data_AF-A0A935DTI1-F1
#
_entry.id   AF-A0A935DTI1-F1
#
_cell.length_a   1.000
_cell.length_b   1.000
_cell.length_c   1.000
_cell.angle_alpha   90.00
_cell.angle_beta   90.00
_cell.angle_gamma   90.00
#
_symmetry.space_group_name_H-M   'P 1'
#
loop_
_entity.id
_entity.type
_entity.pdbx_description
1 polymer ?
#
loop_
_entity_poly.entity_id
_entity_poly.type
_entity_poly.pdbx_seq_one_letter_code
_entity_poly.pdbx_strand_id
1 'polypeptide(L)'
;MVGKMRFTSCKPLSVVLALALLAVAGCGETPDSATDASAESAAVAEARRNAAAQTEDMVAAVPIGKPGAPIEVRFDLPTKPVLGEPLKINVAVVPVTAVARLEVVFQGSDGLDIVANGVIGPLDNPKTGAVIRHEVIVLPKRNGVATLSAVAMTDGEDSSASRSFAIPVIVGASSPVQSKPAGVAADATGEVVQSLPAVENSP
;
A
#
# COMPACT_ATOMS: atom_id res chain seq x y z
N MET A 1 4.84 62.87 -34.98
CA MET A 1 4.15 62.00 -35.96
C MET A 1 3.30 61.01 -35.18
N VAL A 2 1.97 61.21 -35.17
CA VAL A 2 0.95 60.32 -35.79
C VAL A 2 0.85 58.97 -35.05
N GLY A 3 -0.24 58.56 -34.40
CA GLY A 3 -1.60 59.11 -34.34
C GLY A 3 -2.43 58.43 -33.24
N LYS A 4 -3.40 59.18 -32.71
CA LYS A 4 -4.51 58.71 -31.87
C LYS A 4 -5.59 58.10 -32.78
N MET A 5 -6.28 57.06 -32.33
CA MET A 5 -7.75 57.02 -32.44
C MET A 5 -8.37 56.11 -31.39
N ARG A 6 -9.31 56.71 -30.66
CA ARG A 6 -10.20 56.11 -29.67
C ARG A 6 -11.41 55.56 -30.42
N PHE A 7 -11.93 54.39 -30.04
CA PHE A 7 -13.28 53.98 -30.42
C PHE A 7 -14.22 54.06 -29.23
N THR A 8 -15.27 54.85 -29.45
CA THR A 8 -16.28 55.30 -28.52
C THR A 8 -17.46 54.34 -28.50
N SER A 9 -18.06 54.21 -27.31
CA SER A 9 -19.36 53.62 -26.95
C SER A 9 -20.53 53.87 -27.93
N CYS A 10 -21.48 52.92 -28.02
CA CYS A 10 -22.93 53.20 -28.13
C CYS A 10 -23.79 51.92 -27.90
N LYS A 11 -24.52 51.89 -26.79
CA LYS A 11 -25.84 51.23 -26.58
C LYS A 11 -26.87 52.39 -26.57
N PRO A 12 -28.17 52.24 -26.92
CA PRO A 12 -29.09 51.22 -26.35
C PRO A 12 -30.31 50.83 -27.24
N LEU A 13 -31.25 50.05 -26.66
CA LEU A 13 -32.70 49.94 -27.02
C LEU A 13 -33.02 49.26 -28.38
N SER A 14 -34.04 48.41 -28.58
CA SER A 14 -35.31 48.20 -27.90
C SER A 14 -36.06 47.00 -28.52
N VAL A 15 -37.04 46.47 -27.76
CA VAL A 15 -38.31 45.84 -28.20
C VAL A 15 -38.39 44.33 -28.46
N VAL A 16 -39.15 43.73 -27.54
CA VAL A 16 -39.87 42.45 -27.45
C VAL A 16 -40.68 42.10 -28.71
N LEU A 17 -40.59 40.84 -29.17
CA LEU A 17 -41.72 40.14 -29.80
C LEU A 17 -41.64 38.64 -29.50
N ALA A 18 -42.69 38.13 -28.84
CA ALA A 18 -42.92 36.75 -28.51
C ALA A 18 -43.23 35.91 -29.76
N LEU A 19 -42.75 34.67 -29.81
CA LEU A 19 -43.50 33.57 -30.42
C LEU A 19 -43.07 32.24 -29.78
N ALA A 20 -44.06 31.56 -29.21
CA ALA A 20 -43.98 30.20 -28.69
C ALA A 20 -43.90 29.16 -29.81
N LEU A 21 -43.68 27.89 -29.41
CA LEU A 21 -43.75 26.62 -30.16
C LEU A 21 -42.43 26.10 -30.78
N LEU A 22 -41.76 25.15 -30.13
CA LEU A 22 -41.90 23.70 -30.41
C LEU A 22 -40.94 22.88 -29.53
N ALA A 23 -41.43 21.75 -29.04
CA ALA A 23 -40.67 20.75 -28.32
C ALA A 23 -39.63 20.06 -29.21
N VAL A 24 -38.40 19.93 -28.72
CA VAL A 24 -37.53 18.78 -29.00
C VAL A 24 -36.85 18.40 -27.69
N ALA A 25 -37.08 17.16 -27.26
CA ALA A 25 -36.26 16.48 -26.28
C ALA A 25 -34.83 16.40 -26.82
N GLY A 26 -33.95 17.28 -26.33
CA GLY A 26 -32.51 17.19 -26.54
C GLY A 26 -31.90 16.63 -25.26
N CYS A 27 -31.65 15.33 -25.27
CA CYS A 27 -30.86 14.64 -24.26
C CYS A 27 -29.51 15.36 -24.16
N GLY A 28 -29.20 15.93 -22.99
CA GLY A 28 -27.88 16.43 -22.70
C GLY A 28 -26.92 15.26 -22.67
N GLU A 29 -26.29 14.98 -23.80
CA GLU A 29 -25.22 14.01 -23.95
C GLU A 29 -23.99 14.60 -23.26
N THR A 30 -23.87 14.35 -21.95
CA THR A 30 -22.61 14.51 -21.23
C THR A 30 -21.60 13.57 -21.89
N PRO A 31 -20.52 14.07 -22.50
CA PRO A 31 -19.53 13.20 -23.10
C PRO A 31 -18.87 12.36 -22.01
N ASP A 32 -18.75 11.09 -22.38
CA ASP A 32 -18.17 9.96 -21.69
C ASP A 32 -16.84 10.31 -21.00
N SER A 33 -16.85 10.41 -19.67
CA SER A 33 -15.63 10.35 -18.84
C SER A 33 -15.56 9.06 -18.01
N ALA A 34 -16.40 8.07 -18.36
CA ALA A 34 -16.48 6.79 -17.65
C ALA A 34 -15.53 5.74 -18.25
N THR A 35 -15.14 5.88 -19.53
CA THR A 35 -14.28 4.90 -20.20
C THR A 35 -12.82 4.94 -19.71
N ASP A 36 -12.24 6.12 -19.46
CA ASP A 36 -10.84 6.24 -19.02
C ASP A 36 -10.59 5.75 -17.58
N ALA A 37 -11.49 6.11 -16.64
CA ALA A 37 -11.37 5.65 -15.25
C ALA A 37 -11.52 4.12 -15.11
N SER A 38 -12.32 3.49 -15.99
CA SER A 38 -12.49 2.04 -16.02
C SER A 38 -11.29 1.32 -16.62
N ALA A 39 -10.61 1.90 -17.62
CA ALA A 39 -9.44 1.32 -18.26
C ALA A 39 -8.20 1.39 -17.34
N GLU A 40 -7.98 2.51 -16.65
CA GLU A 40 -6.88 2.66 -15.68
C GLU A 40 -7.02 1.67 -14.52
N SER A 41 -8.25 1.49 -14.00
CA SER A 41 -8.53 0.51 -12.96
C SER A 41 -8.23 -0.94 -13.40
N ALA A 42 -8.52 -1.29 -14.65
CA ALA A 42 -8.23 -2.61 -15.21
C ALA A 42 -6.73 -2.86 -15.39
N ALA A 43 -5.98 -1.87 -15.88
CA ALA A 43 -4.53 -1.96 -16.05
C ALA A 43 -3.80 -2.12 -14.70
N VAL A 44 -4.24 -1.37 -13.68
CA VAL A 44 -3.73 -1.52 -12.30
C VAL A 44 -4.03 -2.92 -11.77
N ALA A 45 -5.25 -3.43 -11.96
CA ALA A 45 -5.62 -4.77 -11.52
C ALA A 45 -4.77 -5.86 -12.22
N GLU A 46 -4.49 -5.70 -13.51
CA GLU A 46 -3.60 -6.61 -14.24
C GLU A 46 -2.15 -6.55 -13.75
N ALA A 47 -1.61 -5.34 -13.55
CA ALA A 47 -0.26 -5.16 -12.99
C ALA A 47 -0.13 -5.86 -11.63
N ARG A 48 -1.14 -5.73 -10.76
CA ARG A 48 -1.20 -6.43 -9.47
C ARG A 48 -1.26 -7.95 -9.60
N ARG A 49 -2.06 -8.47 -10.54
CA ARG A 49 -2.14 -9.92 -10.80
C ARG A 49 -0.82 -10.48 -11.30
N ASN A 50 -0.18 -9.79 -12.25
CA ASN A 50 1.13 -10.19 -12.76
C ASN A 50 2.20 -10.16 -11.66
N ALA A 51 2.22 -9.09 -10.87
CA ALA A 51 3.08 -8.99 -9.69
C ALA A 51 2.88 -10.17 -8.73
N ALA A 52 1.62 -10.48 -8.40
CA ALA A 52 1.30 -11.58 -7.50
C ALA A 52 1.78 -12.94 -8.02
N ALA A 53 1.63 -13.22 -9.32
CA ALA A 53 2.14 -14.45 -9.93
C ALA A 53 3.67 -14.56 -9.88
N GLN A 54 4.39 -13.43 -10.01
CA GLN A 54 5.86 -13.40 -9.99
C GLN A 54 6.46 -13.36 -8.57
N THR A 55 5.63 -13.20 -7.54
CA THR A 55 6.01 -13.02 -6.13
C THR A 55 5.15 -13.88 -5.20
N GLU A 56 4.70 -15.03 -5.68
CA GLU A 56 3.74 -15.91 -4.99
C GLU A 56 4.23 -16.31 -3.60
N ASP A 57 5.52 -16.59 -3.46
CA ASP A 57 6.17 -16.97 -2.19
C ASP A 57 6.46 -15.77 -1.25
N MET A 58 6.20 -14.54 -1.68
CA MET A 58 6.50 -13.32 -0.93
C MET A 58 5.26 -12.77 -0.23
N VAL A 59 5.43 -12.18 0.95
CA VAL A 59 4.38 -11.55 1.74
C VAL A 59 4.24 -10.07 1.40
N ALA A 60 3.03 -9.53 1.37
CA ALA A 60 2.82 -8.09 1.18
C ALA A 60 3.33 -7.28 2.39
N ALA A 61 4.11 -6.23 2.12
CA ALA A 61 4.46 -5.26 3.15
C ALA A 61 3.22 -4.46 3.55
N VAL A 62 3.15 -4.04 4.81
CA VAL A 62 1.98 -3.33 5.35
C VAL A 62 2.03 -1.87 4.89
N PRO A 63 1.10 -1.38 4.06
CA PRO A 63 1.08 0.03 3.67
C PRO A 63 0.69 0.91 4.85
N ILE A 64 1.36 2.04 5.03
CA ILE A 64 1.07 3.03 6.08
C ILE A 64 0.35 4.21 5.44
N GLY A 65 -0.87 4.50 5.92
CA GLY A 65 -1.66 5.66 5.49
C GLY A 65 -2.79 5.30 4.51
N LYS A 66 -3.05 6.19 3.56
CA LYS A 66 -4.18 6.05 2.63
C LYS A 66 -3.92 4.99 1.55
N PRO A 67 -4.95 4.21 1.15
CA PRO A 67 -4.83 3.26 0.07
C PRO A 67 -4.56 3.96 -1.28
N GLY A 68 -4.08 3.20 -2.26
CA GLY A 68 -3.77 3.73 -3.60
C GLY A 68 -2.33 4.24 -3.76
N ALA A 69 -1.36 3.53 -3.20
CA ALA A 69 0.04 3.78 -3.54
C ALA A 69 0.30 3.43 -5.03
N PRO A 70 1.12 4.23 -5.74
CA PRO A 70 1.48 3.95 -7.14
C PRO A 70 2.44 2.75 -7.28
N ILE A 71 2.83 2.15 -6.16
CA ILE A 71 3.64 0.94 -6.08
C ILE A 71 3.06 -0.06 -5.08
N GLU A 72 3.45 -1.31 -5.24
CA GLU A 72 3.31 -2.37 -4.24
C GLU A 72 4.68 -2.84 -3.77
N VAL A 73 4.76 -3.26 -2.51
CA VAL A 73 5.98 -3.80 -1.90
C VAL A 73 5.66 -5.15 -1.30
N ARG A 74 6.46 -6.16 -1.64
CA ARG A 74 6.40 -7.51 -1.08
C ARG A 74 7.78 -7.92 -0.60
N PHE A 75 7.84 -8.87 0.32
CA PHE A 75 9.09 -9.32 0.91
C PHE A 75 9.06 -10.80 1.26
N ASP A 76 10.23 -11.42 1.33
CA ASP A 76 10.43 -12.72 1.96
C ASP A 76 11.69 -12.70 2.84
N LEU A 77 11.67 -13.55 3.86
CA LEU A 77 12.79 -13.79 4.75
C LEU A 77 13.28 -15.22 4.49
N PRO A 78 14.38 -15.41 3.74
CA PRO A 78 14.86 -16.73 3.36
C PRO A 78 15.30 -17.57 4.56
N THR A 79 15.67 -16.91 5.66
CA THR A 79 16.04 -17.55 6.93
C THR A 79 15.33 -16.89 8.10
N LYS A 80 15.15 -17.65 9.18
CA LYS A 80 14.60 -17.11 10.42
C LYS A 80 15.58 -16.08 11.01
N PRO A 81 15.12 -14.87 11.40
CA PRO A 81 16.00 -13.87 12.01
C PRO A 81 16.62 -14.35 13.33
N VAL A 82 17.93 -14.22 13.44
CA VAL A 82 18.72 -14.54 14.64
C VAL A 82 19.37 -13.26 15.17
N LEU A 83 19.37 -13.09 16.49
CA LEU A 83 19.96 -11.94 17.15
C LEU A 83 21.47 -11.88 16.85
N GLY A 84 21.95 -10.73 16.38
CA GLY A 84 23.37 -10.50 16.14
C GLY A 84 23.91 -11.10 14.84
N GLU A 85 23.08 -11.77 14.04
CA GLU A 85 23.48 -12.32 12.74
C GLU A 85 22.90 -11.49 11.58
N PRO A 86 23.66 -11.24 10.49
CA PRO A 86 23.12 -10.58 9.31
C PRO A 86 21.97 -11.38 8.69
N LEU A 87 20.84 -10.69 8.47
CA LEU A 87 19.66 -11.21 7.80
C LEU A 87 19.53 -10.57 6.42
N LYS A 88 19.39 -11.41 5.40
CA LYS A 88 18.98 -10.97 4.06
C LYS A 88 17.46 -10.88 4.02
N ILE A 89 16.92 -9.77 3.53
CA ILE A 89 15.50 -9.59 3.27
C ILE A 89 15.36 -9.33 1.77
N ASN A 90 14.69 -10.25 1.09
CA ASN A 90 14.36 -10.08 -0.32
C ASN A 90 13.13 -9.19 -0.41
N VAL A 91 13.20 -8.16 -1.25
CA VAL A 91 12.14 -7.19 -1.46
C VAL A 91 11.81 -7.14 -2.95
N ALA A 92 10.52 -7.14 -3.26
CA ALA A 92 9.98 -6.91 -4.58
C ALA A 92 9.18 -5.61 -4.55
N VAL A 93 9.60 -4.65 -5.37
CA VAL A 93 8.87 -3.39 -5.60
C VAL A 93 8.23 -3.47 -6.98
N VAL A 94 6.94 -3.18 -7.07
CA VAL A 94 6.19 -3.25 -8.33
C VAL A 94 5.46 -1.92 -8.55
N PRO A 95 5.80 -1.14 -9.58
CA PRO A 95 4.97 -0.02 -10.01
C PRO A 95 3.63 -0.55 -10.51
N VAL A 96 2.53 -0.09 -9.92
CA VAL A 96 1.17 -0.50 -10.33
C VAL A 96 0.47 0.57 -11.19
N THR A 97 1.00 1.79 -11.19
CA THR A 97 0.69 2.87 -12.14
C THR A 97 1.96 3.35 -12.81
N ALA A 98 1.83 4.07 -13.93
CA ALA A 98 2.97 4.72 -14.56
C ALA A 98 3.56 5.79 -13.61
N VAL A 99 4.89 5.78 -13.44
CA VAL A 99 5.64 6.80 -12.72
C VAL A 99 6.87 7.17 -13.54
N ALA A 100 7.22 8.45 -13.56
CA ALA A 100 8.40 8.97 -14.26
C ALA A 100 9.69 8.66 -13.50
N ARG A 101 9.63 8.65 -12.16
CA ARG A 101 10.78 8.32 -11.30
C ARG A 101 10.35 7.53 -10.08
N LEU A 102 11.18 6.57 -9.66
CA LEU A 102 10.99 5.79 -8.44
C LEU A 102 12.30 5.71 -7.65
N GLU A 103 12.23 6.01 -6.36
CA GLU A 103 13.28 5.78 -5.39
C GLU A 103 12.67 5.15 -4.14
N VAL A 104 13.34 4.16 -3.53
CA VAL A 104 12.88 3.56 -2.27
C VAL A 104 14.03 3.55 -1.28
N VAL A 105 13.82 4.17 -0.14
CA VAL A 105 14.78 4.20 0.97
C VAL A 105 14.28 3.30 2.09
N PHE A 106 15.14 2.40 2.55
CA PHE A 106 14.87 1.53 3.67
C PHE A 106 15.44 2.13 4.97
N GLN A 107 14.72 1.96 6.06
CA GLN A 107 15.11 2.43 7.40
C GLN A 107 14.75 1.37 8.44
N GLY A 108 15.71 0.97 9.25
CA GLY A 108 15.46 0.07 10.39
C GLY A 108 14.95 0.84 11.60
N SER A 109 13.99 0.25 12.32
CA SER A 109 13.58 0.75 13.64
C SER A 109 14.65 0.47 14.70
N ASP A 110 14.48 1.02 15.91
CA ASP A 110 15.33 0.72 17.05
C ASP A 110 15.49 -0.80 17.28
N GLY A 111 16.74 -1.28 17.29
CA GLY A 111 17.08 -2.70 17.37
C GLY A 111 17.25 -3.42 16.04
N LEU A 112 17.21 -2.73 14.90
CA LEU A 112 17.47 -3.29 13.57
C LEU A 112 18.33 -2.33 12.74
N ASP A 113 19.60 -2.67 12.52
CA ASP A 113 20.49 -1.83 11.71
C ASP A 113 20.46 -2.26 10.24
N ILE A 114 20.52 -1.32 9.31
CA ILE A 114 20.77 -1.63 7.90
C ILE A 114 22.28 -1.73 7.69
N VAL A 115 22.72 -2.88 7.20
CA VAL A 115 24.13 -3.17 6.92
C VAL A 115 24.48 -2.85 5.47
N ALA A 116 23.60 -3.20 4.53
CA ALA A 116 23.84 -2.98 3.11
C ALA A 116 22.53 -2.81 2.34
N ASN A 117 22.65 -2.18 1.16
CA ASN A 117 21.58 -2.06 0.17
C ASN A 117 20.31 -1.39 0.73
N GLY A 118 20.48 -0.31 1.51
CA GLY A 118 19.36 0.43 2.09
C GLY A 118 18.57 1.30 1.11
N VAL A 119 18.87 1.26 -0.20
CA VAL A 119 18.24 2.11 -1.22
C VAL A 119 18.04 1.35 -2.53
N ILE A 120 16.90 1.56 -3.19
CA ILE A 120 16.63 1.24 -4.60
C ILE A 120 16.52 2.55 -5.37
N GLY A 121 17.26 2.67 -6.47
CA GLY A 121 17.13 3.79 -7.40
C GLY A 121 18.07 4.97 -7.12
N PRO A 122 17.81 6.12 -7.76
CA PRO A 122 16.61 6.44 -8.56
C PRO A 122 16.50 5.62 -9.85
N LEU A 123 15.27 5.27 -10.22
CA LEU A 123 14.92 4.56 -11.46
C LEU A 123 14.01 5.45 -12.31
N ASP A 124 14.41 5.69 -13.56
CA ASP A 124 13.62 6.46 -14.52
C ASP A 124 12.66 5.56 -15.30
N ASN A 125 11.41 5.99 -15.41
CA ASN A 125 10.32 5.34 -16.13
C ASN A 125 10.23 3.82 -15.89
N PRO A 126 10.19 3.35 -14.63
CA PRO A 126 10.09 1.92 -14.36
C PRO A 126 8.78 1.38 -14.94
N LYS A 127 8.87 0.24 -15.63
CA LYS A 127 7.74 -0.36 -16.33
C LYS A 127 6.64 -0.77 -15.33
N THR A 128 5.41 -0.36 -15.59
CA THR A 128 4.22 -0.81 -14.83
C THR A 128 4.10 -2.33 -14.86
N GLY A 129 3.86 -2.92 -13.69
CA GLY A 129 3.77 -4.37 -13.47
C GLY A 129 5.12 -5.08 -13.45
N ALA A 130 6.24 -4.40 -13.68
CA ALA A 130 7.56 -5.03 -13.60
C ALA A 130 7.99 -5.22 -12.14
N VAL A 131 8.45 -6.42 -11.82
CA VAL A 131 8.99 -6.74 -10.50
C VAL A 131 10.45 -6.31 -10.40
N ILE A 132 10.68 -5.29 -9.59
CA ILE A 132 12.03 -4.81 -9.23
C ILE A 132 12.47 -5.55 -7.98
N ARG A 133 13.38 -6.51 -8.12
CA ARG A 133 13.93 -7.29 -7.00
C ARG A 133 15.11 -6.57 -6.37
N HIS A 134 15.17 -6.61 -5.05
CA HIS A 134 16.22 -5.99 -4.25
C HIS A 134 16.49 -6.81 -2.99
N GLU A 135 17.75 -6.87 -2.53
CA GLU A 135 18.12 -7.56 -1.30
C GLU A 135 18.61 -6.52 -0.28
N VAL A 136 17.90 -6.35 0.83
CA VAL A 136 18.34 -5.50 1.95
C VAL A 136 19.01 -6.38 2.99
N ILE A 137 20.21 -5.99 3.45
CA ILE A 137 20.89 -6.72 4.53
C ILE A 137 20.73 -5.93 5.82
N VAL A 138 20.18 -6.57 6.84
CA VAL A 138 19.94 -5.98 8.16
C VAL A 138 20.62 -6.78 9.26
N LEU A 139 20.86 -6.15 10.41
CA LEU A 139 21.44 -6.77 11.59
C LEU A 139 20.53 -6.55 12.79
N PRO A 140 19.80 -7.58 13.24
CA PRO A 140 19.04 -7.54 14.48
C PRO A 140 19.95 -7.32 15.69
N LYS A 141 19.61 -6.32 16.51
CA LYS A 141 20.32 -5.96 17.74
C LYS A 141 19.55 -6.29 19.01
N ARG A 142 18.25 -6.62 18.90
CA ARG A 142 17.39 -7.02 20.03
C ARG A 142 16.42 -8.13 19.64
N ASN A 143 15.99 -8.92 20.62
CA ASN A 143 14.89 -9.86 20.46
C ASN A 143 13.54 -9.10 20.40
N GLY A 144 12.55 -9.72 19.78
CA GLY A 144 11.19 -9.19 19.65
C GLY A 144 10.84 -8.78 18.21
N VAL A 145 9.86 -7.91 18.08
CA VAL A 145 9.40 -7.42 16.77
C VAL A 145 10.10 -6.09 16.48
N ALA A 146 10.87 -6.05 15.41
CA ALA A 146 11.40 -4.84 14.81
C ALA A 146 10.69 -4.56 13.47
N THR A 147 10.82 -3.34 12.96
CA THR A 147 10.24 -2.96 11.67
C THR A 147 11.34 -2.45 10.74
N LEU A 148 11.37 -2.99 9.53
CA LEU A 148 12.06 -2.36 8.41
C LEU A 148 11.04 -1.51 7.65
N SER A 149 11.20 -0.20 7.70
CA SER A 149 10.37 0.75 6.94
C SER A 149 10.92 0.90 5.53
N ALA A 150 10.06 0.87 4.53
CA ALA A 150 10.39 1.25 3.15
C ALA A 150 9.64 2.52 2.79
N VAL A 151 10.35 3.59 2.48
CA VAL A 151 9.79 4.87 2.06
C VAL A 151 10.02 5.01 0.56
N ALA A 152 8.94 4.86 -0.20
CA ALA A 152 8.95 5.05 -1.64
C ALA A 152 8.60 6.48 -2.00
N MET A 153 9.42 7.07 -2.84
CA MET A 153 9.22 8.36 -3.48
C MET A 153 8.99 8.09 -4.96
N THR A 154 7.87 8.60 -5.47
CA THR A 154 7.51 8.48 -6.88
C THR A 154 7.14 9.85 -7.42
N ASP A 155 7.67 10.16 -8.58
CA ASP A 155 7.27 11.33 -9.37
C ASP A 155 6.47 10.84 -10.57
N GLY A 156 5.25 11.34 -10.73
CA GLY A 156 4.44 11.24 -11.93
C GLY A 156 4.52 12.52 -12.77
N GLU A 157 3.76 12.59 -13.85
CA GLU A 157 3.77 13.75 -14.77
C GLU A 157 3.27 15.02 -14.07
N ASP A 158 2.21 14.91 -13.27
CA ASP A 158 1.54 16.06 -12.62
C ASP A 158 1.66 16.08 -11.09
N SER A 159 2.23 15.03 -10.48
CA SER A 159 2.28 14.92 -9.02
C SER A 159 3.40 14.03 -8.52
N SER A 160 3.90 14.36 -7.32
CA SER A 160 4.80 13.49 -6.55
C SER A 160 4.07 12.87 -5.37
N ALA A 161 4.40 11.63 -5.04
CA ALA A 161 3.86 10.91 -3.90
C ALA A 161 4.99 10.31 -3.06
N SER A 162 4.79 10.34 -1.74
CA SER A 162 5.57 9.56 -0.79
C SER A 162 4.67 8.54 -0.10
N ARG A 163 5.11 7.28 -0.05
CA ARG A 163 4.38 6.16 0.53
C ARG A 163 5.32 5.33 1.40
N SER A 164 4.88 5.03 2.61
CA SER A 164 5.64 4.22 3.56
C SER A 164 5.02 2.85 3.70
N PHE A 165 5.87 1.83 3.83
CA PHE A 165 5.49 0.44 4.06
C PHE A 165 6.27 -0.10 5.25
N ALA A 166 5.65 -0.99 6.03
CA ALA A 166 6.28 -1.68 7.14
C ALA A 166 6.49 -3.16 6.81
N ILE A 167 7.71 -3.63 7.02
CA ILE A 167 8.12 -5.03 6.95
C ILE A 167 8.45 -5.49 8.38
N PRO A 168 7.58 -6.30 9.03
CA PRO A 168 7.84 -6.79 10.37
C PRO A 168 8.95 -7.85 10.36
N VAL A 169 9.93 -7.70 11.24
CA VAL A 169 11.05 -8.64 11.45
C VAL A 169 10.96 -9.16 12.87
N ILE A 170 10.74 -10.47 13.03
CA ILE A 170 10.54 -11.11 14.33
C ILE A 170 11.83 -11.87 14.69
N VAL A 171 12.52 -11.40 15.72
CA VAL A 171 13.83 -11.89 16.15
C VAL A 171 13.68 -12.69 17.44
N GLY A 172 14.17 -13.93 17.44
CA GLY A 172 14.10 -14.84 18.58
C GLY A 172 13.06 -15.96 18.42
N ALA A 173 12.85 -16.73 19.48
CA ALA A 173 11.74 -17.69 19.51
C ALA A 173 10.44 -16.89 19.65
N SER A 174 9.53 -17.02 18.68
CA SER A 174 8.11 -16.75 18.95
C SER A 174 7.72 -17.74 20.05
N SER A 175 7.69 -17.28 21.30
CA SER A 175 6.93 -18.00 22.32
C SER A 175 5.55 -18.22 21.72
N PRO A 176 5.08 -19.47 21.56
CA PRO A 176 3.74 -19.69 21.05
C PRO A 176 2.81 -18.86 21.93
N VAL A 177 1.90 -18.12 21.28
CA VAL A 177 0.78 -17.45 21.96
C VAL A 177 0.29 -18.46 22.99
N GLN A 178 0.39 -18.09 24.27
CA GLN A 178 -0.03 -18.90 25.38
C GLN A 178 -1.48 -19.27 25.09
N SER A 179 -1.67 -20.50 24.60
CA SER A 179 -2.99 -21.10 24.53
C SER A 179 -3.47 -21.03 25.97
N LYS A 180 -4.55 -20.28 26.20
CA LYS A 180 -5.26 -20.20 27.47
C LYS A 180 -5.15 -21.56 28.14
N PRO A 181 -4.56 -21.69 29.35
CA PRO A 181 -4.48 -22.98 29.99
C PRO A 181 -5.92 -23.45 30.22
N ALA A 182 -6.37 -24.42 29.41
CA ALA A 182 -7.46 -25.27 29.78
C ALA A 182 -6.91 -26.09 30.95
N GLY A 183 -7.32 -25.72 32.15
CA GLY A 183 -6.74 -26.18 33.39
C GLY A 183 -6.73 -27.69 33.50
N VAL A 184 -5.57 -28.24 33.85
CA VAL A 184 -5.50 -29.51 34.57
C VAL A 184 -5.27 -29.11 36.02
N ALA A 185 -6.36 -28.96 36.78
CA ALA A 185 -6.27 -28.93 38.22
C ALA A 185 -6.22 -30.39 38.69
N ALA A 186 -5.03 -30.88 39.01
CA ALA A 186 -4.85 -32.06 39.83
C ALA A 186 -4.91 -31.62 41.31
N ASP A 187 -5.64 -32.35 42.14
CA ASP A 187 -5.61 -32.12 43.58
C ASP A 187 -4.32 -32.66 44.22
N ALA A 188 -4.15 -32.42 45.52
CA ALA A 188 -2.92 -32.74 46.26
C ALA A 188 -2.58 -34.25 46.37
N THR A 189 -3.37 -35.12 45.74
CA THR A 189 -3.17 -36.57 45.69
C THR A 189 -2.97 -37.12 44.28
N GLY A 190 -3.00 -36.25 43.25
CA GLY A 190 -2.61 -36.62 41.88
C GLY A 190 -3.68 -37.39 41.10
N GLU A 191 -4.95 -37.36 41.51
CA GLU A 191 -6.04 -37.94 40.73
C GLU A 191 -6.68 -36.90 39.80
N VAL A 192 -7.06 -37.34 38.59
CA VAL A 192 -7.67 -36.47 37.57
C VAL A 192 -9.12 -36.23 37.96
N VAL A 193 -9.46 -34.99 38.32
CA VAL A 193 -10.83 -34.60 38.65
C VAL A 193 -11.72 -34.70 37.41
N GLN A 194 -12.49 -35.78 37.32
CA GLN A 194 -13.49 -35.97 36.28
C GLN A 194 -14.77 -35.21 36.66
N SER A 195 -15.08 -34.14 35.92
CA SER A 195 -16.30 -33.35 36.13
C SER A 195 -17.55 -34.21 35.90
N LEU A 196 -18.27 -34.54 36.97
CA LEU A 196 -19.57 -35.22 36.89
C LEU A 196 -20.67 -34.23 36.46
N PRO A 197 -21.70 -34.66 35.71
CA PRO A 197 -22.79 -33.79 35.29
C PRO A 197 -23.63 -33.36 36.50
N ALA A 198 -24.02 -32.09 36.52
CA ALA A 198 -24.80 -31.49 37.59
C ALA A 198 -26.18 -32.13 37.71
N VAL A 199 -26.49 -32.74 38.86
CA VAL A 199 -27.87 -33.03 39.27
C VAL A 199 -28.36 -31.83 40.07
N GLU A 200 -29.17 -31.00 39.41
CA GLU A 200 -29.94 -29.94 40.05
C GLU A 200 -31.09 -30.58 40.85
N ASN A 201 -31.15 -30.34 42.16
CA ASN A 201 -32.32 -30.65 42.95
C ASN A 201 -32.85 -29.34 43.51
N SER A 202 -33.91 -28.81 42.88
CA SER A 202 -34.67 -27.66 43.37
C SER A 202 -35.46 -28.04 44.63
N PRO A 203 -35.72 -27.10 45.55
CA PRO A 203 -36.52 -27.34 46.75
C PRO A 203 -38.01 -27.60 46.46
#